data_AF-A0AA96WJ23-F1
#
_entry.id   AF-A0AA96WJ23-F1
#
_cell.length_a   1.000
_cell.length_b   1.000
_cell.length_c   1.000
_cell.angle_alpha   90.00
_cell.angle_beta   90.00
_cell.angle_gamma   90.00
#
_symmetry.space_group_name_H-M   'P 1'
#
loop_
_entity.id
_entity.type
_entity.pdbx_description
1 polymer ?
#
loop_
_entity_poly.entity_id
_entity_poly.type
_entity_poly.pdbx_seq_one_letter_code
_entity_poly.pdbx_strand_id
1 'polypeptide(L)'
;MPVDDTLSNPIDQNVQQSGKFGVNVGQGQGIHIGDVYQQIDPETIKQIVREELRLPQKEYGNSVGRGLAALAELMHHSEARSAVITFGADFRAACEQIDVIANYKELHDLLHTLEFQCYSGIIQEAKRFSDPEDETALEILMEHELTLQGISRAVKNVAGRETIATSELLWIKRLDHAQEELHAAIETLDTRRLQRTIWLLNRILAIQPSRINTNLNAAAKALRLPALVNAMQAIWNSLVEANLDQEKIQQFQTGVAVLAELNQRLTALVFGHDCWQEFDLELRRIEINLDKDLIELEMSWPDLKERTEALFDPTADQWTLAFQQDSQNLDAALRANNPAKIKRYFRMYRRRASERFYQVDVTLRRLCEELREVGEPLASVLRMIE
;
A
#
# COMPACT_ATOMS: atom_id res chain seq x y z
N MET A 1 -51.38 29.86 -45.40
CA MET A 1 -52.78 30.32 -45.35
C MET A 1 -53.65 29.13 -44.97
N PRO A 2 -54.67 29.36 -44.13
CA PRO A 2 -54.89 28.72 -42.82
C PRO A 2 -55.87 27.52 -42.90
N VAL A 3 -56.10 26.72 -41.86
CA VAL A 3 -56.95 26.99 -40.67
C VAL A 3 -56.59 26.03 -39.52
N ASP A 4 -56.63 26.61 -38.32
CA ASP A 4 -56.38 26.06 -36.97
C ASP A 4 -57.64 25.43 -36.33
N ASP A 5 -57.45 24.91 -35.11
CA ASP A 5 -58.42 24.55 -34.03
C ASP A 5 -58.61 23.04 -33.76
N THR A 6 -57.89 22.47 -32.78
CA THR A 6 -58.05 22.48 -31.31
C THR A 6 -59.23 21.65 -30.78
N LEU A 7 -58.95 20.69 -29.88
CA LEU A 7 -59.70 20.41 -28.64
C LEU A 7 -59.00 19.34 -27.76
N SER A 8 -59.19 19.51 -26.45
CA SER A 8 -58.41 19.03 -25.30
C SER A 8 -58.73 17.61 -24.78
N ASN A 9 -57.71 16.97 -24.18
CA ASN A 9 -57.57 16.15 -22.93
C ASN A 9 -58.82 15.66 -22.12
N PRO A 10 -58.68 14.78 -21.09
CA PRO A 10 -57.66 13.75 -20.72
C PRO A 10 -58.32 12.40 -20.28
N ILE A 11 -57.57 11.41 -19.76
CA ILE A 11 -57.94 10.53 -18.61
C ILE A 11 -56.76 9.61 -18.23
N ASP A 12 -56.33 9.75 -16.98
CA ASP A 12 -55.51 8.81 -16.20
C ASP A 12 -56.29 7.52 -15.91
N GLN A 13 -55.65 6.36 -16.07
CA GLN A 13 -55.90 5.21 -15.19
C GLN A 13 -54.58 4.47 -14.87
N ASN A 14 -54.22 4.58 -13.60
CA ASN A 14 -53.25 3.76 -12.87
C ASN A 14 -53.70 2.29 -12.77
N VAL A 15 -52.76 1.43 -12.34
CA VAL A 15 -52.90 0.04 -11.84
C VAL A 15 -52.46 -1.03 -12.84
N GLN A 16 -51.21 -1.50 -12.76
CA GLN A 16 -50.88 -2.73 -12.02
C GLN A 16 -49.36 -2.99 -12.00
N GLN A 17 -48.83 -3.10 -10.78
CA GLN A 17 -47.49 -3.60 -10.49
C GLN A 17 -47.42 -5.10 -10.79
N SER A 18 -46.37 -5.53 -11.49
CA SER A 18 -45.81 -6.87 -11.35
C SER A 18 -44.31 -6.80 -11.60
N GLY A 19 -43.54 -7.00 -10.54
CA GLY A 19 -42.10 -6.85 -10.50
C GLY A 19 -41.36 -7.84 -11.40
N LYS A 20 -40.35 -7.32 -12.08
CA LYS A 20 -39.18 -8.07 -12.54
C LYS A 20 -37.95 -7.32 -12.07
N PHE A 21 -37.25 -7.89 -11.09
CA PHE A 21 -35.90 -7.47 -10.70
C PHE A 21 -34.95 -7.77 -11.86
N GLY A 22 -34.79 -6.81 -12.77
CA GLY A 22 -33.69 -6.77 -13.72
C GLY A 22 -32.50 -6.13 -13.03
N VAL A 23 -31.51 -6.93 -12.65
CA VAL A 23 -30.19 -6.45 -12.23
C VAL A 23 -29.56 -5.81 -13.46
N ASN A 24 -29.53 -4.48 -13.48
CA ASN A 24 -28.83 -3.72 -14.48
C ASN A 24 -27.32 -3.88 -14.19
N VAL A 25 -26.67 -4.74 -14.96
CA VAL A 25 -25.21 -4.89 -14.97
C VAL A 25 -24.66 -3.61 -15.58
N GLY A 26 -24.41 -2.62 -14.72
CA GLY A 26 -23.77 -1.37 -15.10
C GLY A 26 -22.42 -1.67 -15.76
N GLN A 27 -22.29 -1.16 -16.98
CA GLN A 27 -21.09 -1.16 -17.80
C GLN A 27 -19.88 -0.78 -16.94
N GLY A 28 -18.87 -1.66 -16.95
CA GLY A 28 -17.57 -1.37 -16.38
C GLY A 28 -16.96 -0.19 -17.11
N GLN A 29 -17.02 0.99 -16.49
CA GLN A 29 -16.07 2.04 -16.76
C GLN A 29 -14.71 1.48 -16.33
N GLY A 30 -13.88 1.09 -17.30
CA GLY A 30 -12.47 0.89 -17.09
C GLY A 30 -11.90 2.20 -16.58
N ILE A 31 -11.66 2.28 -15.26
CA ILE A 31 -10.84 3.33 -14.71
C ILE A 31 -9.42 3.00 -15.19
N HIS A 32 -8.99 3.65 -16.27
CA HIS A 32 -7.58 3.68 -16.64
C HIS A 32 -6.85 4.50 -15.55
N ILE A 33 -6.50 3.83 -14.45
CA ILE A 33 -5.57 4.33 -13.44
C ILE A 33 -4.15 4.15 -14.01
N GLY A 34 -3.89 4.76 -15.17
CA GLY A 34 -2.59 4.72 -15.85
C GLY A 34 -1.98 6.10 -16.07
N ASP A 35 -2.76 7.16 -15.83
CA ASP A 35 -2.41 8.52 -16.24
C ASP A 35 -1.47 9.25 -15.25
N VAL A 36 -1.22 8.69 -14.05
CA VAL A 36 -0.39 9.36 -13.04
C VAL A 36 1.12 9.19 -13.32
N TYR A 37 1.52 8.13 -14.03
CA TYR A 37 2.94 7.78 -14.23
C TYR A 37 3.54 8.30 -15.53
N GLN A 38 2.72 8.74 -16.49
CA GLN A 38 3.20 9.31 -17.77
C GLN A 38 3.79 10.72 -17.65
N GLN A 39 3.74 11.35 -16.46
CA GLN A 39 4.18 12.73 -16.24
C GLN A 39 5.45 12.86 -15.38
N ILE A 40 6.03 11.76 -14.88
CA ILE A 40 7.21 11.80 -14.03
C ILE A 40 8.46 11.65 -14.91
N ASP A 41 9.45 12.51 -14.68
CA ASP A 41 10.66 12.48 -15.48
C ASP A 41 11.46 11.18 -15.24
N PRO A 42 12.08 10.58 -16.29
CA PRO A 42 12.82 9.32 -16.16
C PRO A 42 13.96 9.33 -15.14
N GLU A 43 14.58 10.48 -14.87
CA GLU A 43 15.65 10.58 -13.87
C GLU A 43 15.09 10.54 -12.44
N THR A 44 13.92 11.15 -12.20
CA THR A 44 13.19 10.99 -10.92
C THR A 44 12.88 9.51 -10.67
N ILE A 45 12.44 8.76 -11.68
CA ILE A 45 12.17 7.32 -11.56
C ILE A 45 13.45 6.55 -11.21
N LYS A 46 14.58 6.82 -11.87
CA LYS A 46 15.86 6.19 -11.53
C LYS A 46 16.33 6.53 -10.13
N GLN A 47 16.15 7.79 -9.70
CA GLN A 47 16.46 8.19 -8.34
C GLN A 47 15.63 7.41 -7.31
N ILE A 48 14.34 7.18 -7.58
CA ILE A 48 13.48 6.36 -6.74
C ILE A 48 14.00 4.92 -6.68
N VAL A 49 14.31 4.30 -7.83
CA VAL A 49 14.86 2.94 -7.88
C VAL A 49 16.16 2.82 -7.08
N ARG A 50 17.05 3.82 -7.17
CA ARG A 50 18.29 3.89 -6.38
C ARG A 50 18.01 3.98 -4.87
N GLU A 51 17.06 4.81 -4.45
CA GLU A 51 16.70 4.95 -3.03
C GLU A 51 15.97 3.72 -2.48
N GLU A 52 15.16 3.03 -3.28
CA GLU A 52 14.60 1.72 -2.92
C GLU A 52 15.70 0.67 -2.70
N LEU A 53 16.75 0.69 -3.54
CA LEU A 53 17.87 -0.24 -3.48
C LEU A 53 18.89 0.07 -2.40
N ARG A 54 18.84 1.27 -1.84
CA ARG A 54 19.76 1.71 -0.81
C ARG A 54 19.60 0.84 0.44
N LEU A 55 20.66 0.10 0.78
CA LEU A 55 20.70 -0.71 1.99
C LEU A 55 20.42 0.16 3.22
N PRO A 56 19.61 -0.32 4.19
CA PRO A 56 19.35 0.42 5.42
C PRO A 56 20.62 0.46 6.28
N GLN A 57 21.41 1.53 6.10
CA GLN A 57 22.66 1.75 6.83
C GLN A 57 22.53 2.72 8.02
N LYS A 58 21.42 3.45 8.14
CA LYS A 58 21.23 4.48 9.17
C LYS A 58 20.01 4.20 10.04
N GLU A 59 20.15 4.40 11.35
CA GLU A 59 19.06 4.56 12.30
C GLU A 59 18.62 6.04 12.29
N TYR A 60 17.57 6.35 11.53
CA TYR A 60 17.11 7.73 11.39
C TYR A 60 16.51 8.25 12.70
N GLY A 61 15.68 7.45 13.36
CA GLY A 61 14.98 7.81 14.60
C GLY A 61 15.90 8.36 15.68
N ASN A 62 16.98 7.65 15.99
CA ASN A 62 17.98 8.07 16.98
C ASN A 62 18.64 9.41 16.66
N SER A 63 19.00 9.64 15.39
CA SER A 63 19.71 10.87 15.00
C SER A 63 18.78 12.08 15.01
N VAL A 64 17.55 11.92 14.49
CA VAL A 64 16.54 12.99 14.51
C VAL A 64 16.12 13.27 15.95
N GLY A 65 15.92 12.24 16.78
CA GLY A 65 15.59 12.37 18.19
C GLY A 65 16.63 13.15 18.98
N ARG A 66 17.93 12.91 18.74
CA ARG A 66 19.01 13.71 19.34
C ARG A 66 18.96 15.17 18.90
N GLY A 67 18.70 15.43 17.62
CA GLY A 67 18.54 16.80 17.12
C GLY A 67 17.36 17.53 17.77
N LEU A 68 16.22 16.86 17.93
CA LEU A 68 15.03 17.42 18.59
C LEU A 68 15.24 17.62 20.09
N ALA A 69 15.98 16.73 20.76
CA ALA A 69 16.38 16.93 22.16
C ALA A 69 17.30 18.16 22.31
N ALA A 70 18.24 18.36 21.39
CA ALA A 70 19.07 19.56 21.37
C ALA A 70 18.23 20.84 21.14
N LEU A 71 17.22 20.79 20.26
CA LEU A 71 16.27 21.89 20.09
C LEU A 71 15.50 22.17 21.39
N ALA A 72 15.00 21.14 22.07
CA ALA A 72 14.29 21.28 23.33
C ALA A 72 15.15 22.01 24.39
N GLU A 73 16.44 21.69 24.49
CA GLU A 73 17.36 22.41 25.38
C GLU A 73 17.55 23.88 24.95
N LEU A 74 17.67 24.15 23.65
CA LEU A 74 17.78 25.52 23.12
C LEU A 74 16.52 26.36 23.38
N MET A 75 15.33 25.73 23.46
CA MET A 75 14.07 26.40 23.76
C MET A 75 13.96 26.98 25.17
N HIS A 76 14.95 26.77 26.04
CA HIS A 76 15.12 27.56 27.27
C HIS A 76 15.41 29.04 26.97
N HIS A 77 15.86 29.37 25.75
CA HIS A 77 16.02 30.73 25.25
C HIS A 77 14.75 31.20 24.50
N SER A 78 14.36 32.45 24.72
CA SER A 78 13.12 33.02 24.17
C SER A 78 13.08 33.06 22.64
N GLU A 79 14.24 33.26 22.02
CA GLU A 79 14.46 33.35 20.58
C GLU A 79 14.17 32.00 19.92
N ALA A 80 14.73 30.93 20.48
CA ALA A 80 14.48 29.56 20.05
C ALA A 80 13.00 29.18 20.21
N ARG A 81 12.40 29.50 21.37
CA ARG A 81 10.99 29.20 21.63
C ARG A 81 10.05 29.93 20.66
N SER A 82 10.32 31.21 20.36
CA SER A 82 9.54 32.01 19.41
C SER A 82 9.61 31.45 17.99
N ALA A 83 10.80 31.02 17.56
CA ALA A 83 10.98 30.37 16.26
C ALA A 83 10.16 29.07 16.16
N VAL A 84 10.16 28.23 17.20
CA VAL A 84 9.37 26.98 17.22
C VAL A 84 7.87 27.26 17.24
N ILE A 85 7.39 28.24 18.02
CA ILE A 85 5.98 28.66 18.04
C ILE A 85 5.49 29.04 16.63
N THR A 86 6.32 29.75 15.86
CA THR A 86 5.99 30.17 14.49
C THR A 86 5.65 29.00 13.58
N PHE A 87 6.26 27.83 13.81
CA PHE A 87 6.06 26.61 13.01
C PHE A 87 5.28 25.52 13.75
N GLY A 88 4.64 25.83 14.89
CA GLY A 88 3.94 24.83 15.71
C GLY A 88 2.85 24.05 14.97
N ALA A 89 2.22 24.64 13.96
CA ALA A 89 1.25 23.97 13.11
C ALA A 89 1.87 22.85 12.25
N ASP A 90 3.09 23.04 11.72
CA ASP A 90 3.79 22.03 10.92
C ASP A 90 4.24 20.85 11.80
N PHE A 91 4.71 21.12 13.02
CA PHE A 91 5.04 20.08 14.01
C PHE A 91 3.81 19.25 14.38
N ARG A 92 2.68 19.90 14.69
CA ARG A 92 1.43 19.23 15.04
C ARG A 92 0.91 18.35 13.90
N ALA A 93 0.86 18.90 12.69
CA ALA A 93 0.43 18.16 11.50
C ALA A 93 1.32 16.94 11.22
N ALA A 94 2.65 17.08 11.39
CA ALA A 94 3.56 15.95 11.22
C ALA A 94 3.32 14.85 12.26
N CYS A 95 3.24 15.21 13.56
CA CYS A 95 2.95 14.25 14.63
C CYS A 95 1.67 13.44 14.37
N GLU A 96 0.57 14.12 14.01
CA GLU A 96 -0.72 13.46 13.76
C GLU A 96 -0.66 12.46 12.60
N GLN A 97 0.14 12.75 11.56
CA GLN A 97 0.19 11.91 10.35
C GLN A 97 1.18 10.75 10.43
N ILE A 98 2.19 10.82 11.30
CA ILE A 98 3.16 9.73 11.50
C ILE A 98 2.43 8.43 11.88
N ASP A 99 1.51 8.50 12.84
CA ASP A 99 0.76 7.34 13.30
C ASP A 99 -0.22 6.83 12.23
N VAL A 100 -0.83 7.73 11.46
CA VAL A 100 -1.77 7.39 10.38
C VAL A 100 -1.09 6.53 9.32
N ILE A 101 0.07 6.97 8.81
CA ILE A 101 0.83 6.22 7.79
C ILE A 101 1.21 4.84 8.30
N ALA A 102 1.79 4.79 9.50
CA ALA A 102 2.27 3.53 10.05
C ALA A 102 1.12 2.55 10.33
N ASN A 103 -0.05 3.04 10.74
CA ASN A 103 -1.24 2.20 10.93
C ASN A 103 -1.81 1.69 9.60
N TYR A 104 -1.82 2.49 8.52
CA TYR A 104 -2.20 1.98 7.20
C TYR A 104 -1.22 0.93 6.68
N LYS A 105 0.09 1.13 6.88
CA LYS A 105 1.09 0.13 6.45
C LYS A 105 0.93 -1.17 7.23
N GLU A 106 0.70 -1.10 8.54
CA GLU A 106 0.45 -2.28 9.38
C GLU A 106 -0.82 -3.03 8.96
N LEU A 107 -1.90 -2.33 8.61
CA LEU A 107 -3.09 -2.97 8.04
C LEU A 107 -2.83 -3.64 6.69
N HIS A 108 -2.05 -3.01 5.83
CA HIS A 108 -1.68 -3.55 4.53
C HIS A 108 -0.84 -4.83 4.68
N ASP A 109 0.13 -4.84 5.60
CA ASP A 109 0.93 -6.02 5.95
C ASP A 109 0.08 -7.19 6.46
N LEU A 110 -0.92 -6.89 7.29
CA LEU A 110 -1.85 -7.90 7.79
C LEU A 110 -2.70 -8.50 6.65
N LEU A 111 -3.06 -7.71 5.64
CA LEU A 111 -3.74 -8.22 4.44
C LEU A 111 -2.81 -9.08 3.57
N HIS A 112 -1.54 -8.70 3.42
CA HIS A 112 -0.54 -9.55 2.76
C HIS A 112 -0.35 -10.87 3.50
N THR A 113 -0.25 -10.81 4.82
CA THR A 113 -0.16 -12.01 5.67
C THR A 113 -1.39 -12.90 5.49
N LEU A 114 -2.59 -12.31 5.43
CA LEU A 114 -3.84 -13.01 5.15
C LEU A 114 -3.81 -13.71 3.79
N GLU A 115 -3.32 -13.04 2.76
CA GLU A 115 -3.21 -13.61 1.41
C GLU A 115 -2.25 -14.81 1.35
N PHE A 116 -1.02 -14.62 1.83
CA PHE A 116 0.05 -15.58 1.62
C PHE A 116 0.06 -16.71 2.66
N GLN A 117 -0.19 -16.42 3.92
CA GLN A 117 -0.08 -17.41 5.00
C GLN A 117 -1.39 -18.13 5.32
N CYS A 118 -2.52 -17.63 4.82
CA CYS A 118 -3.83 -18.19 5.16
C CYS A 118 -4.64 -18.52 3.91
N TYR A 119 -5.04 -17.53 3.11
CA TYR A 119 -5.94 -17.72 1.98
C TYR A 119 -5.42 -18.72 0.94
N SER A 120 -4.13 -18.63 0.58
CA SER A 120 -3.51 -19.54 -0.39
C SER A 120 -3.54 -21.00 0.06
N GLY A 121 -3.28 -21.26 1.34
CA GLY A 121 -3.33 -22.60 1.93
C GLY A 121 -4.77 -23.14 2.04
N ILE A 122 -5.73 -22.30 2.43
CA ILE A 122 -7.15 -22.67 2.46
C ILE A 122 -7.64 -23.11 1.08
N ILE A 123 -7.28 -22.40 0.01
CA ILE A 123 -7.64 -22.79 -1.37
C ILE A 123 -7.04 -24.15 -1.74
N GLN A 124 -5.78 -24.38 -1.37
CA GLN A 124 -5.07 -25.60 -1.70
C GLN A 124 -5.76 -26.82 -1.06
N GLU A 125 -6.08 -26.72 0.24
CA GLU A 125 -6.68 -27.82 1.00
C GLU A 125 -8.17 -27.99 0.74
N ALA A 126 -8.88 -26.95 0.29
CA ALA A 126 -10.31 -27.05 -0.02
C ALA A 126 -10.66 -28.09 -1.09
N LYS A 127 -9.70 -28.45 -1.96
CA LYS A 127 -9.89 -29.54 -2.94
C LYS A 127 -9.92 -30.91 -2.29
N ARG A 128 -9.20 -31.08 -1.19
CA ARG A 128 -9.04 -32.33 -0.42
C ARG A 128 -10.07 -32.45 0.70
N PHE A 129 -10.62 -31.33 1.15
CA PHE A 129 -11.64 -31.26 2.20
C PHE A 129 -12.94 -32.05 1.92
N SER A 130 -13.22 -32.38 0.65
CA SER A 130 -14.39 -33.20 0.30
C SER A 130 -14.17 -34.71 0.56
N ASP A 131 -12.93 -35.12 0.84
CA ASP A 131 -12.56 -36.49 1.17
C ASP A 131 -12.57 -36.69 2.70
N PRO A 132 -13.52 -37.47 3.26
CA PRO A 132 -13.62 -37.69 4.70
C PRO A 132 -12.45 -38.47 5.30
N GLU A 133 -11.63 -39.15 4.49
CA GLU A 133 -10.48 -39.93 4.96
C GLU A 133 -9.19 -39.10 5.01
N ASP A 134 -9.20 -37.87 4.48
CA ASP A 134 -8.03 -36.99 4.46
C ASP A 134 -7.95 -36.13 5.73
N GLU A 135 -7.66 -36.77 6.86
CA GLU A 135 -7.49 -36.11 8.17
C GLU A 135 -6.39 -35.02 8.14
N THR A 136 -5.36 -35.19 7.30
CA THR A 136 -4.28 -34.22 7.15
C THR A 136 -4.78 -32.89 6.57
N ALA A 137 -5.69 -32.91 5.59
CA ALA A 137 -6.26 -31.68 5.05
C ALA A 137 -7.06 -30.91 6.10
N LEU A 138 -7.76 -31.62 6.99
CA LEU A 138 -8.49 -31.03 8.11
C LEU A 138 -7.55 -30.37 9.13
N GLU A 139 -6.47 -31.06 9.52
CA GLU A 139 -5.46 -30.52 10.44
C GLU A 139 -4.83 -29.22 9.91
N ILE A 140 -4.46 -29.20 8.62
CA ILE A 140 -3.89 -28.00 7.99
C ILE A 140 -4.93 -26.85 7.95
N LEU A 141 -6.21 -27.15 7.70
CA LEU A 141 -7.26 -26.13 7.75
C LEU A 141 -7.48 -25.58 9.16
N MET A 142 -7.34 -26.39 10.20
CA MET A 142 -7.37 -25.93 11.60
C MET A 142 -6.19 -24.99 11.91
N GLU A 143 -4.99 -25.27 11.39
CA GLU A 143 -3.85 -24.35 11.52
C GLU A 143 -4.13 -22.99 10.83
N HIS A 144 -4.71 -23.02 9.63
CA HIS A 144 -5.13 -21.81 8.93
C HIS A 144 -6.27 -21.07 9.64
N GLU A 145 -7.17 -21.77 10.33
CA GLU A 145 -8.20 -21.16 11.17
C GLU A 145 -7.57 -20.37 12.34
N LEU A 146 -6.64 -20.99 13.07
CA LEU A 146 -5.89 -20.31 14.13
C LEU A 146 -5.13 -19.08 13.61
N THR A 147 -4.51 -19.21 12.43
CA THR A 147 -3.83 -18.10 11.74
C THR A 147 -4.81 -16.96 11.42
N LEU A 148 -5.99 -17.29 10.88
CA LEU A 148 -7.03 -16.32 10.55
C LEU A 148 -7.56 -15.59 11.78
N GLN A 149 -7.75 -16.30 12.90
CA GLN A 149 -8.14 -15.70 14.19
C GLN A 149 -7.09 -14.69 14.68
N GLY A 150 -5.81 -15.05 14.58
CA GLY A 150 -4.69 -14.17 14.93
C GLY A 150 -4.68 -12.89 14.09
N ILE A 151 -4.83 -13.03 12.77
CA ILE A 151 -4.89 -11.89 11.84
C ILE A 151 -6.10 -11.00 12.13
N SER A 152 -7.30 -11.59 12.33
CA SER A 152 -8.51 -10.83 12.64
C SER A 152 -8.33 -9.99 13.91
N ARG A 153 -7.74 -10.57 14.97
CA ARG A 153 -7.43 -9.83 16.20
C ARG A 153 -6.45 -8.69 15.95
N ALA A 154 -5.38 -8.93 15.19
CA ALA A 154 -4.39 -7.91 14.88
C ALA A 154 -5.02 -6.75 14.07
N VAL A 155 -5.81 -7.06 13.04
CA VAL A 155 -6.54 -6.06 12.24
C VAL A 155 -7.44 -5.21 13.12
N LYS A 156 -8.20 -5.82 14.04
CA LYS A 156 -9.05 -5.08 14.99
C LYS A 156 -8.26 -4.19 15.93
N ASN A 157 -7.09 -4.64 16.40
CA ASN A 157 -6.24 -3.86 17.28
C ASN A 157 -5.70 -2.60 16.58
N VAL A 158 -5.29 -2.71 15.31
CA VAL A 158 -4.84 -1.54 14.52
C VAL A 158 -6.02 -0.61 14.22
N ALA A 159 -7.15 -1.18 13.80
CA ALA A 159 -8.37 -0.45 13.51
C ALA A 159 -8.98 0.28 14.73
N GLY A 160 -8.68 -0.18 15.94
CA GLY A 160 -9.08 0.46 17.19
C GLY A 160 -8.22 1.67 17.59
N ARG A 161 -7.10 1.91 16.90
CA ARG A 161 -6.32 3.15 17.06
C ARG A 161 -7.10 4.24 16.32
N GLU A 162 -7.47 5.34 16.99
CA GLU A 162 -8.38 6.40 16.48
C GLU A 162 -7.85 7.20 15.26
N THR A 163 -6.90 6.66 14.52
CA THR A 163 -6.23 7.26 13.35
C THR A 163 -6.86 6.84 12.03
N ILE A 164 -7.73 5.83 12.00
CA ILE A 164 -8.35 5.29 10.77
C ILE A 164 -9.87 5.50 10.83
N ALA A 165 -10.44 6.03 9.75
CA ALA A 165 -11.87 6.33 9.70
C ALA A 165 -12.75 5.07 9.76
N THR A 166 -13.78 5.08 10.60
CA THR A 166 -14.68 3.91 10.82
C THR A 166 -15.33 3.38 9.53
N SER A 167 -15.62 4.26 8.57
CA SER A 167 -16.16 3.89 7.25
C SER A 167 -15.24 2.97 6.45
N GLU A 168 -13.94 3.03 6.71
CA GLU A 168 -12.93 2.23 6.03
C GLU A 168 -12.75 0.85 6.66
N LEU A 169 -13.34 0.64 7.83
CA LEU A 169 -13.22 -0.58 8.62
C LEU A 169 -14.41 -1.53 8.46
N LEU A 170 -15.38 -1.19 7.60
CA LEU A 170 -16.58 -2.01 7.36
C LEU A 170 -16.27 -3.42 6.84
N TRP A 171 -15.13 -3.60 6.18
CA TRP A 171 -14.71 -4.90 5.68
C TRP A 171 -14.24 -5.86 6.79
N ILE A 172 -13.87 -5.34 7.98
CA ILE A 172 -13.47 -6.17 9.13
C ILE A 172 -14.61 -7.10 9.56
N LYS A 173 -15.86 -6.63 9.47
CA LYS A 173 -17.03 -7.49 9.73
C LYS A 173 -17.11 -8.67 8.75
N ARG A 174 -16.66 -8.50 7.51
CA ARG A 174 -16.60 -9.61 6.53
C ARG A 174 -15.48 -10.58 6.86
N LEU A 175 -14.36 -10.10 7.42
CA LEU A 175 -13.28 -10.95 7.90
C LEU A 175 -13.76 -11.82 9.07
N ASP A 176 -14.52 -11.24 10.01
CA ASP A 176 -15.15 -11.96 11.10
C ASP A 176 -16.10 -13.05 10.60
N HIS A 177 -16.96 -12.72 9.64
CA HIS A 177 -17.86 -13.71 9.05
C HIS A 177 -17.07 -14.82 8.32
N ALA A 178 -15.95 -14.52 7.66
CA ALA A 178 -15.14 -15.54 7.01
C ALA A 178 -14.51 -16.50 8.02
N GLN A 179 -14.09 -15.99 9.18
CA GLN A 179 -13.59 -16.79 10.29
C GLN A 179 -14.68 -17.71 10.86
N GLU A 180 -15.89 -17.18 11.10
CA GLU A 180 -17.04 -17.95 11.58
C GLU A 180 -17.43 -19.08 10.61
N GLU A 181 -17.45 -18.78 9.30
CA GLU A 181 -17.76 -19.78 8.27
C GLU A 181 -16.66 -20.85 8.17
N LEU A 182 -15.38 -20.49 8.35
CA LEU A 182 -14.29 -21.47 8.35
C LEU A 182 -14.38 -22.41 9.56
N HIS A 183 -14.58 -21.84 10.74
CA HIS A 183 -14.77 -22.61 11.96
C HIS A 183 -15.94 -23.60 11.82
N ALA A 184 -17.10 -23.10 11.38
CA ALA A 184 -18.27 -23.95 11.17
C ALA A 184 -18.04 -25.00 10.08
N ALA A 185 -17.29 -24.70 9.02
CA ALA A 185 -16.93 -25.67 8.00
C ALA A 185 -16.12 -26.83 8.60
N ILE A 186 -15.09 -26.54 9.40
CA ILE A 186 -14.23 -27.53 10.06
C ILE A 186 -15.04 -28.39 11.03
N GLU A 187 -15.84 -27.77 11.91
CA GLU A 187 -16.64 -28.48 12.92
C GLU A 187 -17.72 -29.40 12.31
N THR A 188 -18.28 -29.02 11.16
CA THR A 188 -19.40 -29.75 10.54
C THR A 188 -19.03 -30.51 9.27
N LEU A 189 -17.76 -30.44 8.86
CA LEU A 189 -17.25 -30.95 7.58
C LEU A 189 -18.06 -30.45 6.37
N ASP A 190 -18.56 -29.21 6.42
CA ASP A 190 -19.43 -28.63 5.39
C ASP A 190 -18.64 -27.89 4.31
N THR A 191 -18.51 -28.52 3.14
CA THR A 191 -17.81 -27.96 1.97
C THR A 191 -18.40 -26.65 1.48
N ARG A 192 -19.71 -26.42 1.61
CA ARG A 192 -20.34 -25.16 1.16
C ARG A 192 -19.92 -23.99 2.04
N ARG A 193 -19.76 -24.22 3.34
CA ARG A 193 -19.23 -23.21 4.27
C ARG A 193 -17.78 -22.88 3.96
N LEU A 194 -16.95 -23.89 3.67
CA LEU A 194 -15.57 -23.65 3.24
C LEU A 194 -15.49 -22.83 1.94
N GLN A 195 -16.33 -23.15 0.95
CA GLN A 195 -16.43 -22.35 -0.28
C GLN A 195 -16.86 -20.91 0.00
N ARG A 196 -17.76 -20.70 0.96
CA ARG A 196 -18.20 -19.38 1.39
C ARG A 196 -17.07 -18.59 2.06
N THR A 197 -16.26 -19.24 2.90
CA THR A 197 -15.03 -18.65 3.46
C THR A 197 -14.10 -18.16 2.34
N ILE A 198 -13.79 -19.03 1.37
CA ILE A 198 -12.92 -18.69 0.24
C ILE A 198 -13.48 -17.49 -0.53
N TRP A 199 -14.79 -17.47 -0.80
CA TRP A 199 -15.43 -16.36 -1.49
C TRP A 199 -15.35 -15.04 -0.71
N LEU A 200 -15.57 -15.07 0.61
CA LEU A 200 -15.48 -13.89 1.48
C LEU A 200 -14.05 -13.34 1.52
N LEU A 201 -13.06 -14.21 1.74
CA LEU A 201 -11.64 -13.83 1.78
C LEU A 201 -11.18 -13.28 0.44
N ASN A 202 -11.52 -13.94 -0.68
CA ASN A 202 -11.20 -13.45 -2.02
C ASN A 202 -11.73 -12.02 -2.24
N ARG A 203 -12.96 -11.74 -1.79
CA ARG A 203 -13.56 -10.41 -1.94
C ARG A 203 -12.85 -9.34 -1.11
N ILE A 204 -12.31 -9.70 0.05
CA ILE A 204 -11.50 -8.78 0.87
C ILE A 204 -10.19 -8.51 0.14
N LEU A 205 -9.46 -9.56 -0.24
CA LEU A 205 -8.14 -9.48 -0.88
C LEU A 205 -8.17 -8.83 -2.26
N ALA A 206 -9.28 -8.95 -3.00
CA ALA A 206 -9.44 -8.30 -4.31
C ALA A 206 -9.66 -6.78 -4.24
N ILE A 207 -9.96 -6.21 -3.06
CA ILE A 207 -10.37 -4.80 -2.94
C ILE A 207 -9.54 -4.05 -1.90
N GLN A 208 -9.38 -4.60 -0.71
CA GLN A 208 -8.84 -3.85 0.41
C GLN A 208 -7.34 -3.53 0.30
N PRO A 209 -6.45 -4.40 -0.21
CA PRO A 209 -5.03 -4.07 -0.36
C PRO A 209 -4.82 -2.78 -1.16
N SER A 210 -5.45 -2.67 -2.34
CA SER A 210 -5.36 -1.48 -3.18
C SER A 210 -5.92 -0.24 -2.51
N ARG A 211 -7.08 -0.33 -1.85
CA ARG A 211 -7.68 0.81 -1.14
C ARG A 211 -6.81 1.28 0.03
N ILE A 212 -6.27 0.36 0.82
CA ILE A 212 -5.40 0.70 1.94
C ILE A 212 -4.10 1.34 1.43
N ASN A 213 -3.53 0.84 0.33
CA ASN A 213 -2.39 1.49 -0.31
C ASN A 213 -2.70 2.91 -0.82
N THR A 214 -3.87 3.13 -1.43
CA THR A 214 -4.29 4.50 -1.81
C THR A 214 -4.34 5.43 -0.59
N ASN A 215 -4.86 4.94 0.54
CA ASN A 215 -4.92 5.70 1.78
C ASN A 215 -3.54 5.92 2.42
N LEU A 216 -2.66 4.92 2.36
CA LEU A 216 -1.25 5.03 2.76
C LEU A 216 -0.54 6.14 1.96
N ASN A 217 -0.72 6.16 0.64
CA ASN A 217 -0.15 7.19 -0.23
C ASN A 217 -0.72 8.58 0.08
N ALA A 218 -2.02 8.67 0.35
CA ALA A 218 -2.66 9.93 0.76
C ALA A 218 -2.11 10.43 2.09
N ALA A 219 -1.94 9.54 3.08
CA ALA A 219 -1.36 9.87 4.38
C ALA A 219 0.12 10.30 4.24
N ALA A 220 0.91 9.60 3.43
CA ALA A 220 2.30 9.96 3.12
C ALA A 220 2.42 11.38 2.54
N LYS A 221 1.50 11.75 1.65
CA LYS A 221 1.42 13.13 1.12
C LYS A 221 0.97 14.13 2.19
N ALA A 222 0.00 13.75 3.04
CA ALA A 222 -0.54 14.60 4.10
C ALA A 222 0.43 14.86 5.25
N LEU A 223 1.40 13.96 5.50
CA LEU A 223 2.45 14.12 6.50
C LEU A 223 3.29 15.38 6.28
N ARG A 224 3.41 15.85 5.04
CA ARG A 224 4.10 17.10 4.69
C ARG A 224 5.50 17.22 5.32
N LEU A 225 6.25 16.12 5.41
CA LEU A 225 7.65 16.13 5.86
C LEU A 225 8.51 17.23 5.21
N PRO A 226 8.36 17.57 3.92
CA PRO A 226 9.12 18.69 3.33
C PRO A 226 8.86 20.02 4.04
N ALA A 227 7.62 20.28 4.47
CA ALA A 227 7.28 21.48 5.22
C ALA A 227 7.92 21.47 6.61
N LEU A 228 7.90 20.33 7.31
CA LEU A 228 8.58 20.18 8.60
C LEU A 228 10.09 20.39 8.47
N VAL A 229 10.74 19.80 7.46
CA VAL A 229 12.18 19.99 7.20
C VAL A 229 12.49 21.47 6.96
N ASN A 230 11.68 22.15 6.14
CA ASN A 230 11.84 23.59 5.89
C ASN A 230 11.66 24.43 7.15
N ALA A 231 10.67 24.11 7.97
CA ALA A 231 10.45 24.75 9.27
C ALA A 231 11.64 24.57 10.20
N MET A 232 12.15 23.35 10.34
CA MET A 232 13.33 23.07 11.17
C MET A 232 14.59 23.76 10.63
N GLN A 233 14.75 23.86 9.32
CA GLN A 233 15.84 24.61 8.69
C GLN A 233 15.74 26.11 8.97
N ALA A 234 14.53 26.68 8.95
CA ALA A 234 14.29 28.07 9.30
C ALA A 234 14.58 28.34 10.78
N ILE A 235 14.15 27.45 11.68
CA ILE A 235 14.50 27.52 13.11
C ILE A 235 16.03 27.50 13.28
N TRP A 236 16.73 26.60 12.59
CA TRP A 236 18.19 26.54 12.66
C TRP A 236 18.85 27.86 12.25
N ASN A 237 18.39 28.51 11.17
CA ASN A 237 18.89 29.82 10.77
C ASN A 237 18.74 30.86 11.89
N SER A 238 17.57 30.92 12.54
CA SER A 238 17.33 31.84 13.65
C SER A 238 18.19 31.54 14.88
N LEU A 239 18.46 30.26 15.17
CA LEU A 239 19.35 29.86 16.28
C LEU A 239 20.81 30.29 16.03
N VAL A 240 21.28 30.17 14.78
CA VAL A 240 22.61 30.62 14.37
C VAL A 240 22.72 32.15 14.50
N GLU A 241 21.71 32.90 14.05
CA GLU A 241 21.66 34.36 14.16
C GLU A 241 21.64 34.84 15.62
N ALA A 242 20.95 34.12 16.50
CA ALA A 242 20.89 34.40 17.94
C ALA A 242 22.20 34.03 18.69
N ASN A 243 23.16 33.37 18.01
CA ASN A 243 24.46 32.97 18.55
C ASN A 243 24.34 32.16 19.87
N LEU A 244 23.42 31.19 19.90
CA LEU A 244 23.22 30.28 21.03
C LEU A 244 24.30 29.19 21.07
N ASP A 245 24.11 28.18 21.93
CA ASP A 245 25.04 27.04 22.08
C ASP A 245 25.31 26.35 20.72
N GLN A 246 26.56 26.49 20.25
CA GLN A 246 26.99 26.00 18.95
C GLN A 246 27.01 24.47 18.85
N GLU A 247 27.27 23.77 19.96
CA GLU A 247 27.25 22.31 19.95
C GLU A 247 25.81 21.81 19.74
N LYS A 248 24.85 22.42 20.45
CA LYS A 248 23.42 22.09 20.31
C LYS A 248 22.87 22.48 18.95
N ILE A 249 23.29 23.62 18.40
CA ILE A 249 22.95 24.04 17.03
C ILE A 249 23.43 23.00 16.01
N GLN A 250 24.66 22.48 16.17
CA GLN A 250 25.21 21.47 15.26
C GLN A 250 24.49 20.11 15.39
N GLN A 251 24.14 19.71 16.62
CA GLN A 251 23.32 18.51 16.87
C GLN A 251 21.94 18.65 16.22
N PHE A 252 21.30 19.80 16.35
CA PHE A 252 20.02 20.09 15.70
C PHE A 252 20.14 20.03 14.17
N GLN A 253 21.15 20.70 13.58
CA GLN A 253 21.40 20.68 12.14
C GLN A 253 21.57 19.26 11.59
N THR A 254 22.29 18.42 12.33
CA THR A 254 22.48 17.00 11.96
C THR A 254 21.13 16.27 11.95
N GLY A 255 20.28 16.51 12.94
CA GLY A 255 18.91 15.98 12.97
C GLY A 255 18.07 16.44 11.78
N VAL A 256 18.14 17.72 11.40
CA VAL A 256 17.43 18.27 10.22
C VAL A 256 17.88 17.58 8.94
N ALA A 257 19.19 17.42 8.75
CA ALA A 257 19.74 16.76 7.57
C ALA A 257 19.29 15.28 7.48
N VAL A 258 19.29 14.56 8.61
CA VAL A 258 18.82 13.16 8.64
C VAL A 258 17.31 13.07 8.40
N LEU A 259 16.50 14.01 8.90
CA LEU A 259 15.06 14.05 8.60
C LEU A 259 14.80 14.33 7.11
N ALA A 260 15.61 15.18 6.48
CA ALA A 260 15.55 15.41 5.04
C ALA A 260 15.86 14.15 4.23
N GLU A 261 16.88 13.37 4.64
CA GLU A 261 17.17 12.06 4.05
C GLU A 261 16.01 11.06 4.25
N LEU A 262 15.42 11.02 5.45
CA LEU A 262 14.25 10.18 5.74
C LEU A 262 13.09 10.52 4.80
N ASN A 263 12.81 11.81 4.62
CA ASN A 263 11.74 12.29 3.74
C ASN A 263 11.95 11.84 2.28
N GLN A 264 13.18 11.99 1.76
CA GLN A 264 13.51 11.54 0.40
C GLN A 264 13.27 10.04 0.25
N ARG A 265 13.71 9.26 1.23
CA ARG A 265 13.55 7.80 1.21
C ARG A 265 12.10 7.36 1.35
N LEU A 266 11.32 8.00 2.22
CA LEU A 266 9.89 7.72 2.37
C LEU A 266 9.14 8.01 1.08
N THR A 267 9.41 9.15 0.46
CA THR A 267 8.80 9.54 -0.82
C THR A 267 9.10 8.50 -1.91
N ALA A 268 10.36 8.06 -2.02
CA ALA A 268 10.77 7.05 -2.97
C ALA A 268 10.11 5.70 -2.71
N LEU A 269 10.12 5.20 -1.46
CA LEU A 269 9.54 3.89 -1.13
C LEU A 269 8.02 3.85 -1.26
N VAL A 270 7.32 4.92 -0.87
CA VAL A 270 5.85 5.01 -1.02
C VAL A 270 5.48 4.99 -2.50
N PHE A 271 6.18 5.76 -3.33
CA PHE A 271 5.96 5.75 -4.77
C PHE A 271 6.30 4.39 -5.40
N GLY A 272 7.47 3.85 -5.06
CA GLY A 272 7.92 2.55 -5.53
C GLY A 272 6.94 1.43 -5.21
N HIS A 273 6.48 1.41 -3.96
CA HIS A 273 5.48 0.46 -3.48
C HIS A 273 4.17 0.55 -4.28
N ASP A 274 3.70 1.77 -4.56
CA ASP A 274 2.49 2.00 -5.38
C ASP A 274 2.64 1.42 -6.79
N CYS A 275 3.75 1.74 -7.46
CA CYS A 275 4.09 1.18 -8.78
C CYS A 275 4.12 -0.35 -8.78
N TRP A 276 4.81 -0.93 -7.80
CA TRP A 276 4.95 -2.38 -7.70
C TRP A 276 3.62 -3.07 -7.40
N GLN A 277 2.73 -2.44 -6.64
CA GLN A 277 1.41 -2.99 -6.37
C GLN A 277 0.53 -3.01 -7.63
N GLU A 278 0.52 -1.93 -8.41
CA GLU A 278 -0.21 -1.90 -9.69
C GLU A 278 0.32 -2.97 -10.65
N PHE A 279 1.64 -3.09 -10.71
CA PHE A 279 2.32 -4.07 -11.53
C PHE A 279 1.99 -5.51 -11.12
N ASP A 280 2.00 -5.81 -9.82
CA ASP A 280 1.64 -7.12 -9.28
C ASP A 280 0.18 -7.49 -9.57
N LEU A 281 -0.76 -6.54 -9.48
CA LEU A 281 -2.16 -6.75 -9.86
C LEU A 281 -2.30 -7.17 -11.32
N GLU A 282 -1.58 -6.52 -12.22
CA GLU A 282 -1.63 -6.81 -13.65
C GLU A 282 -1.00 -8.17 -13.98
N LEU A 283 0.15 -8.50 -13.37
CA LEU A 283 0.79 -9.81 -13.50
C LEU A 283 -0.06 -10.96 -12.93
N ARG A 284 -0.80 -10.71 -11.85
CA ARG A 284 -1.76 -11.67 -11.29
C ARG A 284 -2.90 -11.96 -12.25
N ARG A 285 -3.49 -10.91 -12.83
CA ARG A 285 -4.56 -11.03 -13.82
C ARG A 285 -4.13 -11.91 -15.00
N ILE A 286 -2.95 -11.63 -15.57
CA ILE A 286 -2.40 -12.40 -16.69
C ILE A 286 -2.14 -13.86 -16.30
N GLU A 287 -1.53 -14.14 -15.15
CA GLU A 287 -1.22 -15.52 -14.76
C GLU A 287 -2.48 -16.39 -14.61
N ILE A 288 -3.58 -15.82 -14.09
CA ILE A 288 -4.85 -16.54 -13.92
C ILE A 288 -5.38 -17.08 -15.27
N ASN A 289 -5.12 -16.37 -16.37
CA ASN A 289 -5.56 -16.76 -17.70
C ASN A 289 -4.47 -17.41 -18.56
N LEU A 290 -3.20 -17.33 -18.14
CA LEU A 290 -2.03 -17.82 -18.88
C LEU A 290 -2.13 -19.30 -19.28
N ASP A 291 -2.77 -20.12 -18.45
CA ASP A 291 -2.94 -21.54 -18.77
C ASP A 291 -4.09 -21.83 -19.74
N LYS A 292 -5.05 -20.92 -19.89
CA LYS A 292 -6.16 -21.01 -20.85
C LYS A 292 -5.73 -20.55 -22.25
N ASP A 293 -5.14 -19.37 -22.33
CA ASP A 293 -4.64 -18.78 -23.58
C ASP A 293 -3.54 -17.73 -23.30
N LEU A 294 -2.88 -17.25 -24.35
CA LEU A 294 -1.80 -16.26 -24.27
C LEU A 294 -2.24 -14.85 -24.66
N ILE A 295 -3.52 -14.65 -25.00
CA ILE A 295 -4.01 -13.41 -25.62
C ILE A 295 -3.82 -12.22 -24.68
N GLU A 296 -4.16 -12.40 -23.40
CA GLU A 296 -4.00 -11.35 -22.40
C GLU A 296 -2.54 -10.93 -22.23
N LEU A 297 -1.62 -11.91 -22.19
CA LEU A 297 -0.18 -11.63 -22.11
C LEU A 297 0.30 -10.90 -23.37
N GLU A 298 -0.08 -11.37 -24.56
CA GLU A 298 0.33 -10.75 -25.83
C GLU A 298 -0.16 -9.31 -25.96
N MET A 299 -1.39 -9.02 -25.51
CA MET A 299 -1.97 -7.67 -25.54
C MET A 299 -1.35 -6.75 -24.49
N SER A 300 -1.09 -7.23 -23.28
CA SER A 300 -0.55 -6.40 -22.19
C SER A 300 0.99 -6.27 -22.20
N TRP A 301 1.71 -7.18 -22.88
CA TRP A 301 3.18 -7.21 -22.84
C TRP A 301 3.86 -5.92 -23.31
N PRO A 302 3.44 -5.26 -24.41
CA PRO A 302 4.09 -4.01 -24.85
C PRO A 302 4.07 -2.94 -23.76
N ASP A 303 2.91 -2.73 -23.12
CA ASP A 303 2.73 -1.72 -22.07
C ASP A 303 3.49 -2.09 -20.80
N LEU A 304 3.45 -3.37 -20.39
CA LEU A 304 4.20 -3.87 -19.23
C LEU A 304 5.71 -3.73 -19.41
N LYS A 305 6.18 -4.02 -20.62
CA LYS A 305 7.60 -3.89 -20.97
C LYS A 305 8.05 -2.44 -20.92
N GLU A 306 7.30 -1.52 -21.54
CA GLU A 306 7.63 -0.09 -21.52
C GLU A 306 7.69 0.45 -20.09
N ARG A 307 6.69 0.12 -19.25
CA ARG A 307 6.65 0.53 -17.84
C ARG A 307 7.83 -0.01 -17.05
N THR A 308 8.21 -1.27 -17.23
CA THR A 308 9.32 -1.85 -16.48
C THR A 308 10.69 -1.42 -16.99
N GLU A 309 10.84 -1.15 -18.29
CA GLU A 309 12.07 -0.59 -18.85
C GLU A 309 12.37 0.80 -18.29
N ALA A 310 11.33 1.60 -17.98
CA ALA A 310 11.50 2.87 -17.28
C ALA A 310 12.07 2.73 -15.86
N LEU A 311 11.87 1.57 -15.22
CA LEU A 311 12.41 1.24 -13.90
C LEU A 311 13.84 0.67 -13.94
N PHE A 312 14.41 0.43 -15.12
CA PHE A 312 15.75 -0.14 -15.24
C PHE A 312 16.83 0.93 -15.08
N ASP A 313 17.53 0.86 -13.95
CA ASP A 313 18.84 1.49 -13.80
C ASP A 313 19.94 0.41 -13.76
N PRO A 314 20.66 0.17 -14.88
CA PRO A 314 21.71 -0.86 -14.93
C PRO A 314 22.91 -0.55 -14.04
N THR A 315 22.99 0.68 -13.50
CA THR A 315 24.03 1.06 -12.52
C THR A 315 23.58 0.83 -11.07
N ALA A 316 22.30 0.53 -10.84
CA ALA A 316 21.75 0.45 -9.50
C ALA A 316 22.06 -0.90 -8.83
N ASP A 317 21.83 -2.04 -9.48
CA ASP A 317 22.13 -3.35 -8.90
C ASP A 317 22.08 -4.58 -9.84
N GLN A 318 22.38 -5.76 -9.27
CA GLN A 318 22.32 -7.06 -9.97
C GLN A 318 20.89 -7.53 -10.26
N TRP A 319 19.91 -7.16 -9.43
CA TRP A 319 18.52 -7.55 -9.66
C TRP A 319 17.99 -6.92 -10.95
N THR A 320 18.31 -5.64 -11.21
CA THR A 320 17.89 -4.92 -12.41
C THR A 320 18.36 -5.60 -13.68
N LEU A 321 19.64 -6.02 -13.71
CA LEU A 321 20.21 -6.76 -14.85
C LEU A 321 19.49 -8.10 -15.06
N ALA A 322 19.21 -8.83 -13.98
CA ALA A 322 18.53 -10.11 -14.07
C ALA A 322 17.06 -9.96 -14.49
N PHE A 323 16.37 -8.90 -14.05
CA PHE A 323 15.00 -8.61 -14.45
C PHE A 323 14.89 -8.15 -15.90
N GLN A 324 15.85 -7.34 -16.37
CA GLN A 324 15.99 -6.99 -17.78
C GLN A 324 16.21 -8.25 -18.64
N GLN A 325 17.04 -9.18 -18.19
CA GLN A 325 17.27 -10.45 -18.89
C GLN A 325 16.00 -11.31 -18.97
N ASP A 326 15.21 -11.38 -17.89
CA ASP A 326 13.94 -12.11 -17.88
C ASP A 326 12.91 -11.46 -18.84
N SER A 327 12.88 -10.13 -18.91
CA SER A 327 12.07 -9.38 -19.90
C SER A 327 12.49 -9.72 -21.35
N GLN A 328 13.79 -9.68 -21.65
CA GLN A 328 14.32 -10.02 -22.98
C GLN A 328 14.03 -11.47 -23.37
N ASN A 329 14.13 -12.41 -22.43
CA ASN A 329 13.82 -13.82 -22.68
C ASN A 329 12.35 -14.03 -23.00
N LEU A 330 11.45 -13.35 -22.29
CA LEU A 330 10.01 -13.39 -22.55
C LEU A 330 9.68 -12.79 -23.92
N ASP A 331 10.25 -11.62 -24.24
CA ASP A 331 10.09 -10.96 -25.53
C ASP A 331 10.53 -11.84 -26.70
N ALA A 332 11.69 -12.50 -26.57
CA ALA A 332 12.19 -13.44 -27.56
C ALA A 332 11.27 -14.66 -27.71
N ALA A 333 10.69 -15.17 -26.62
CA ALA A 333 9.78 -16.30 -26.65
C ALA A 333 8.43 -15.96 -27.30
N LEU A 334 7.91 -14.74 -27.06
CA LEU A 334 6.70 -14.21 -27.72
C LEU A 334 6.92 -14.09 -29.23
N ARG A 335 8.04 -13.51 -29.68
CA ARG A 335 8.37 -13.42 -31.11
C ARG A 335 8.55 -14.79 -31.77
N ALA A 336 9.09 -15.75 -31.05
CA ALA A 336 9.27 -17.12 -31.53
C ALA A 336 7.97 -17.96 -31.48
N ASN A 337 6.87 -17.40 -30.97
CA ASN A 337 5.59 -18.07 -30.76
C ASN A 337 5.74 -19.46 -30.13
N ASN A 338 6.48 -19.55 -29.03
CA ASN A 338 6.74 -20.80 -28.31
C ASN A 338 5.99 -20.81 -26.97
N PRO A 339 4.77 -21.39 -26.90
CA PRO A 339 3.92 -21.32 -25.70
C PRO A 339 4.60 -21.86 -24.43
N ALA A 340 5.36 -22.94 -24.54
CA ALA A 340 6.05 -23.53 -23.39
C ALA A 340 7.12 -22.58 -22.82
N LYS A 341 7.90 -21.92 -23.70
CA LYS A 341 8.89 -20.93 -23.29
C LYS A 341 8.25 -19.65 -22.78
N ILE A 342 7.17 -19.17 -23.42
CA ILE A 342 6.41 -17.99 -22.99
C ILE A 342 5.95 -18.16 -21.55
N LYS A 343 5.24 -19.27 -21.25
CA LYS A 343 4.76 -19.56 -19.89
C LYS A 343 5.88 -19.62 -18.87
N ARG A 344 7.00 -20.28 -19.22
CA ARG A 344 8.17 -20.39 -18.34
C ARG A 344 8.79 -19.03 -18.03
N TYR A 345 9.08 -18.23 -19.06
CA TYR A 345 9.74 -16.94 -18.88
C TYR A 345 8.82 -15.91 -18.23
N PHE A 346 7.52 -15.94 -18.51
CA PHE A 346 6.54 -15.14 -17.79
C PHE A 346 6.53 -15.46 -16.29
N ARG A 347 6.48 -16.74 -15.89
CA ARG A 347 6.53 -17.13 -14.47
C ARG A 347 7.83 -16.70 -13.79
N MET A 348 8.97 -16.75 -14.50
CA MET A 348 10.25 -16.25 -13.98
C MET A 348 10.23 -14.73 -13.79
N TYR A 349 9.79 -14.00 -14.81
CA TYR A 349 9.63 -12.55 -14.78
C TYR A 349 8.72 -12.10 -13.63
N ARG A 350 7.54 -12.71 -13.52
CA ARG A 350 6.60 -12.45 -12.42
C ARG A 350 7.22 -12.74 -11.07
N ARG A 351 7.86 -13.90 -10.89
CA ARG A 351 8.48 -14.24 -9.60
C ARG A 351 9.50 -13.18 -9.16
N ARG A 352 10.32 -12.68 -10.09
CA ARG A 352 11.30 -11.64 -9.80
C ARG A 352 10.66 -10.30 -9.46
N ALA A 353 9.56 -9.95 -10.15
CA ALA A 353 8.76 -8.76 -9.82
C ALA A 353 8.12 -8.86 -8.43
N SER A 354 7.50 -9.98 -8.10
CA SER A 354 6.90 -10.19 -6.77
C SER A 354 7.96 -10.19 -5.65
N GLU A 355 9.15 -10.74 -5.88
CA GLU A 355 10.27 -10.66 -4.93
C GLU A 355 10.72 -9.22 -4.69
N ARG A 356 10.76 -8.41 -5.76
CA ARG A 356 11.08 -6.99 -5.66
C ARG A 356 10.02 -6.21 -4.88
N PHE A 357 8.74 -6.44 -5.21
CA PHE A 357 7.64 -5.82 -4.50
C PHE A 357 7.71 -6.11 -3.00
N TYR A 358 7.95 -7.38 -2.64
CA TYR A 358 8.14 -7.78 -1.24
C TYR A 358 9.29 -7.04 -0.54
N GLN A 359 10.43 -6.85 -1.21
CA GLN A 359 11.56 -6.10 -0.63
C GLN A 359 11.23 -4.63 -0.38
N VAL A 360 10.55 -3.98 -1.33
CA VAL A 360 10.09 -2.59 -1.19
C VAL A 360 9.08 -2.48 -0.05
N ASP A 361 8.13 -3.41 0.01
CA ASP A 361 7.11 -3.49 1.06
C ASP A 361 7.71 -3.62 2.48
N VAL A 362 8.66 -4.55 2.66
CA VAL A 362 9.38 -4.74 3.93
C VAL A 362 10.20 -3.50 4.31
N THR A 363 10.85 -2.87 3.33
CA THR A 363 11.67 -1.68 3.57
C THR A 363 10.80 -0.49 3.96
N LEU A 364 9.64 -0.31 3.30
CA LEU A 364 8.68 0.71 3.63
C LEU A 364 8.11 0.51 5.04
N ARG A 365 7.78 -0.73 5.43
CA ARG A 365 7.33 -1.05 6.80
C ARG A 365 8.34 -0.59 7.83
N ARG A 366 9.60 -0.99 7.66
CA ARG A 366 10.68 -0.59 8.58
C ARG A 366 10.84 0.94 8.63
N LEU A 367 10.74 1.62 7.51
CA LEU A 367 10.86 3.08 7.49
C LEU A 367 9.68 3.76 8.23
N CYS A 368 8.47 3.20 8.13
CA CYS A 368 7.32 3.67 8.92
C CYS A 368 7.52 3.44 10.43
N GLU A 369 8.18 2.36 10.84
CA GLU A 369 8.57 2.13 12.24
C GLU A 369 9.61 3.15 12.71
N GLU A 370 10.67 3.39 11.92
CA GLU A 370 11.67 4.42 12.22
C GLU A 370 11.06 5.83 12.26
N LEU A 371 10.03 6.11 11.44
CA LEU A 371 9.28 7.35 11.50
C LEU A 371 8.45 7.49 12.79
N ARG A 372 7.87 6.39 13.32
CA ARG A 372 7.20 6.40 14.64
C ARG A 372 8.17 6.79 15.76
N GLU A 373 9.43 6.36 15.70
CA GLU A 373 10.47 6.74 16.67
C GLU A 373 10.76 8.26 16.66
N VAL A 374 10.55 8.92 15.52
CA VAL A 374 10.67 10.40 15.40
C VAL A 374 9.47 11.13 16.01
N GLY A 375 8.32 10.46 16.10
CA GLY A 375 7.06 11.05 16.59
C GLY A 375 7.13 11.51 18.06
N GLU A 376 7.73 10.73 18.96
CA GLU A 376 7.82 11.11 20.38
C GLU A 376 8.68 12.37 20.59
N PRO A 377 9.92 12.46 20.06
CA PRO A 377 10.72 13.67 20.21
C PRO A 377 10.05 14.91 19.61
N LEU A 378 9.32 14.77 18.48
CA LEU A 378 8.53 15.85 17.90
C LEU A 378 7.39 16.29 18.84
N ALA A 379 6.66 15.35 19.40
CA ALA A 379 5.59 15.62 20.36
C ALA A 379 6.13 16.28 21.64
N SER A 380 7.35 15.91 22.07
CA SER A 380 8.01 16.53 23.21
C SER A 380 8.31 18.00 22.98
N VAL A 381 8.86 18.35 21.81
CA VAL A 381 9.07 19.76 21.39
C VAL A 381 7.73 20.51 21.32
N LEU A 382 6.68 19.88 20.80
CA LEU A 382 5.35 20.47 20.70
C LEU A 382 4.75 20.81 22.08
N ARG A 383 4.88 19.91 23.07
CA ARG A 383 4.41 20.13 24.45
C ARG A 383 5.10 21.30 25.16
N MET A 384 6.26 21.75 24.70
CA MET A 384 6.99 22.88 25.30
C MET A 384 6.50 24.25 24.79
N ILE A 385 5.79 24.27 23.65
CA ILE A 385 5.20 25.50 23.10
C ILE A 385 3.70 25.64 23.41
N GLU A 386 3.06 24.57 23.87
CA GLU A 386 1.75 24.59 24.54
C GLU A 386 1.87 25.12 25.96
#